data_AF-W4FEL1-F1
#
_entry.id   AF-W4FEL1-F1
#
_cell.length_a   1.000
_cell.length_b   1.000
_cell.length_c   1.000
_cell.angle_alpha   90.00
_cell.angle_beta   90.00
_cell.angle_gamma   90.00
#
_symmetry.space_group_name_H-M   'P 1'
#
loop_
_entity.id
_entity.type
_entity.pdbx_description
1 polymer ?
#
loop_
_entity_poly.entity_id
_entity_poly.type
_entity_poly.pdbx_seq_one_letter_code
_entity_poly.pdbx_strand_id
1 'polypeptide(L)'
;MVVGPSGALFSIPDVMASIGQFQDGRTFEALAFRKLGRPYIHHKLCTFPHLTLRRNSDVLQAYLVQHSYKERVHRWVSYHPHTRDILALHAAYVGDLHLLECLHQSEYLSPTLLLWDVAASTNQLPVLGFLVQINHTGCSSRSIGWAASQGSLDAIWFIHNHLTDRKFDADAWEFGVQRGDIATAECLIAIGAFHPNRIHLAAQYNHLELLVWLIDRQLEAFNNPVLIDTAAAYGHLEIVKYLVHRGFPRTVRAMDQAMANNHMHVVEFLR
;
A
#
# COMPACT_ATOMS: atom_id res chain seq x y z
N MET A 1 -34.17 -40.22 -12.58
CA MET A 1 -33.54 -41.18 -13.53
C MET A 1 -33.72 -40.61 -14.93
N VAL A 2 -32.67 -40.05 -15.53
CA VAL A 2 -32.69 -39.65 -16.95
C VAL A 2 -31.74 -40.61 -17.66
N VAL A 3 -32.28 -41.39 -18.59
CA VAL A 3 -31.57 -42.44 -19.32
C VAL A 3 -31.24 -41.92 -20.72
N GLY A 4 -29.96 -41.85 -21.05
CA GLY A 4 -29.47 -41.58 -22.41
C GLY A 4 -29.32 -42.86 -23.25
N PRO A 5 -29.12 -42.76 -24.58
CA PRO A 5 -29.38 -43.83 -25.55
C PRO A 5 -28.32 -44.93 -25.67
N SER A 6 -27.38 -45.02 -24.73
CA SER A 6 -26.39 -46.10 -24.69
C SER A 6 -26.14 -46.41 -23.23
N GLY A 7 -26.68 -47.53 -22.75
CA GLY A 7 -26.79 -47.95 -21.34
C GLY A 7 -25.47 -48.15 -20.58
N ALA A 8 -24.63 -47.13 -20.52
CA ALA A 8 -23.57 -47.01 -19.55
C ALA A 8 -24.16 -46.46 -18.25
N LEU A 9 -24.40 -47.35 -17.28
CA LEU A 9 -24.66 -46.97 -15.89
C LEU A 9 -23.40 -46.30 -15.34
N PHE A 10 -23.41 -44.97 -15.18
CA PHE A 10 -22.40 -44.25 -14.41
C PHE A 10 -22.64 -44.50 -12.92
N SER A 11 -22.35 -45.71 -12.44
CA SER A 11 -22.55 -46.14 -11.05
C SER A 11 -21.31 -46.00 -10.18
N ILE A 12 -20.29 -45.26 -10.63
CA ILE A 12 -19.15 -44.90 -9.79
C ILE A 12 -19.59 -43.67 -8.96
N PRO A 13 -19.74 -43.78 -7.62
CA PRO A 13 -20.19 -42.67 -6.77
C PRO A 13 -19.34 -41.41 -6.95
N ASP A 14 -18.04 -41.59 -7.20
CA ASP A 14 -17.10 -40.49 -7.45
C ASP A 14 -17.39 -39.74 -8.74
N VAL A 15 -17.84 -40.44 -9.79
CA VAL A 15 -18.17 -39.81 -11.07
C VAL A 15 -19.44 -38.97 -10.94
N MET A 16 -20.46 -39.45 -10.21
CA MET A 16 -21.66 -38.66 -9.94
C MET A 16 -21.40 -37.49 -8.99
N ALA A 17 -20.48 -37.63 -8.03
CA ALA A 17 -20.02 -36.53 -7.19
C ALA A 17 -19.24 -35.49 -8.02
N SER A 18 -18.34 -35.92 -8.89
CA SER A 18 -17.65 -35.04 -9.84
C SER A 18 -18.62 -34.38 -10.82
N ILE A 19 -19.57 -35.09 -11.41
CA ILE A 19 -20.60 -34.51 -12.29
C ILE A 19 -21.52 -33.55 -11.51
N GLY A 20 -21.83 -33.85 -10.25
CA GLY A 20 -22.56 -32.98 -9.33
C GLY A 20 -21.83 -31.67 -9.02
N GLN A 21 -20.49 -31.69 -8.95
CA GLN A 21 -19.66 -30.48 -8.85
C GLN A 21 -19.65 -29.63 -10.14
N PHE A 22 -20.17 -30.16 -11.25
CA PHE A 22 -20.13 -29.55 -12.58
C PHE A 22 -21.49 -29.03 -13.07
N GLN A 23 -22.53 -28.94 -12.22
CA GLN A 23 -23.90 -28.68 -12.69
C GLN A 23 -24.18 -27.30 -13.35
N ASP A 24 -23.20 -26.41 -13.47
CA ASP A 24 -23.27 -25.19 -14.31
C ASP A 24 -22.08 -25.06 -15.29
N GLY A 25 -21.33 -26.14 -15.53
CA GLY A 25 -20.07 -26.10 -16.30
C GLY A 25 -18.95 -25.33 -15.60
N ARG A 26 -19.07 -25.09 -14.29
CA ARG A 26 -18.13 -24.32 -13.47
C ARG A 26 -17.61 -25.19 -12.33
N THR A 27 -16.30 -25.32 -12.21
CA THR A 27 -15.66 -26.05 -11.10
C THR A 27 -15.90 -25.31 -9.77
N PHE A 28 -15.88 -26.01 -8.63
CA PHE A 28 -15.94 -25.39 -7.29
C PHE A 28 -14.90 -24.27 -7.11
N GLU A 29 -13.76 -24.41 -7.79
CA GLU A 29 -12.68 -23.42 -7.89
C GLU A 29 -13.15 -22.09 -8.52
N ALA A 30 -13.99 -22.14 -9.55
CA ALA A 30 -14.54 -20.95 -10.21
C ALA A 30 -15.43 -20.09 -9.29
N LEU A 31 -16.05 -20.70 -8.26
CA LEU A 31 -16.83 -19.97 -7.26
C LEU A 31 -15.96 -19.18 -6.28
N ALA A 32 -14.75 -19.66 -5.97
CA ALA A 32 -13.80 -18.94 -5.12
C ALA A 32 -13.35 -17.63 -5.78
N PHE A 33 -13.18 -17.63 -7.11
CA PHE A 33 -12.72 -16.46 -7.86
C PHE A 33 -13.78 -15.37 -8.05
N ARG A 34 -15.06 -15.69 -7.88
CA ARG A 34 -16.14 -14.68 -7.88
C ARG A 34 -15.99 -13.67 -6.73
N LYS A 35 -15.25 -14.05 -5.66
CA LYS A 35 -14.98 -13.18 -4.50
C LYS A 35 -13.77 -12.27 -4.70
N LEU A 36 -13.01 -12.42 -5.78
CA LEU A 36 -11.87 -11.56 -6.07
C LEU A 36 -12.36 -10.15 -6.41
N GLY A 37 -12.03 -9.19 -5.55
CA GLY A 37 -12.32 -7.78 -5.79
C GLY A 37 -11.16 -7.10 -6.49
N ARG A 38 -11.41 -6.30 -7.54
CA ARG A 38 -10.35 -5.49 -8.14
C ARG A 38 -9.90 -4.44 -7.11
N PRO A 39 -8.63 -4.44 -6.67
CA PRO A 39 -8.15 -3.42 -5.74
C PRO A 39 -8.20 -2.06 -6.46
N TYR A 40 -8.88 -1.11 -5.84
CA TYR A 40 -8.92 0.26 -6.33
C TYR A 40 -7.66 0.96 -5.84
N ILE A 41 -6.73 1.28 -6.74
CA ILE A 41 -5.52 2.05 -6.46
C ILE A 41 -5.65 3.35 -7.24
N HIS A 42 -5.72 4.48 -6.54
CA HIS A 42 -5.97 5.78 -7.14
C HIS A 42 -5.35 6.91 -6.31
N HIS A 43 -5.02 8.02 -6.99
CA HIS A 43 -4.45 9.25 -6.39
C HIS A 43 -5.37 10.00 -5.41
N LYS A 44 -6.50 9.43 -5.00
CA LYS A 44 -7.40 10.06 -4.00
C LYS A 44 -7.50 9.25 -2.71
N LEU A 45 -6.86 8.09 -2.65
CA LEU A 45 -6.87 7.25 -1.46
C LEU A 45 -5.93 7.83 -0.41
N CYS A 46 -6.36 7.79 0.85
CA CYS A 46 -5.52 8.13 2.00
C CYS A 46 -4.73 6.92 2.52
N THR A 47 -5.10 5.70 2.11
CA THR A 47 -4.45 4.45 2.52
C THR A 47 -4.33 3.49 1.34
N PHE A 48 -3.24 2.74 1.31
CA PHE A 48 -3.02 1.72 0.30
C PHE A 48 -3.92 0.49 0.56
N PRO A 49 -4.54 -0.14 -0.46
CA PRO A 49 -5.55 -1.19 -0.27
C PRO A 49 -4.96 -2.57 0.09
N HIS A 50 -4.08 -2.63 1.10
CA HIS A 50 -3.43 -3.86 1.56
C HIS A 50 -4.43 -4.96 1.95
N LEU A 51 -5.58 -4.60 2.54
CA LEU A 51 -6.60 -5.58 2.92
C LEU A 51 -7.19 -6.33 1.71
N THR A 52 -7.51 -5.60 0.64
CA THR A 52 -8.06 -6.20 -0.58
C THR A 52 -7.00 -7.05 -1.29
N LEU A 53 -5.76 -6.53 -1.39
CA LEU A 53 -4.65 -7.27 -1.99
C LEU A 53 -4.32 -8.55 -1.21
N ARG A 54 -4.28 -8.48 0.12
CA ARG A 54 -4.05 -9.65 0.99
C ARG A 54 -5.17 -10.69 0.83
N ARG A 55 -6.43 -10.28 0.91
CA ARG A 55 -7.58 -11.19 0.71
C ARG A 55 -7.54 -11.90 -0.64
N ASN A 56 -7.23 -11.16 -1.71
CA ASN A 56 -7.07 -11.75 -3.03
C ASN A 56 -5.88 -12.72 -3.05
N SER A 57 -4.78 -12.33 -2.42
CA SER A 57 -3.57 -13.14 -2.32
C SER A 57 -3.82 -14.46 -1.59
N ASP A 58 -4.59 -14.46 -0.50
CA ASP A 58 -4.89 -15.68 0.26
C ASP A 58 -5.67 -16.70 -0.60
N VAL A 59 -6.63 -16.22 -1.40
CA VAL A 59 -7.41 -17.05 -2.33
C VAL A 59 -6.54 -17.57 -3.47
N LEU A 60 -5.71 -16.70 -4.06
CA LEU A 60 -4.85 -17.05 -5.20
C LEU A 60 -3.72 -17.99 -4.80
N GLN A 61 -3.05 -17.75 -3.67
CA GLN A 61 -1.93 -18.56 -3.18
C GLN A 61 -2.38 -19.99 -2.90
N ALA A 62 -3.53 -20.17 -2.23
CA ALA A 62 -4.08 -21.49 -1.94
C ALA A 62 -4.29 -22.31 -3.22
N TYR A 63 -4.65 -21.65 -4.32
CA TYR A 63 -4.85 -22.29 -5.62
C TYR A 63 -3.53 -22.55 -6.36
N LEU A 64 -2.62 -21.56 -6.38
CA LEU A 64 -1.36 -21.61 -7.13
C LEU A 64 -0.35 -22.61 -6.56
N VAL A 65 -0.35 -22.84 -5.23
CA VAL A 65 0.52 -23.86 -4.60
C VAL A 65 0.16 -25.28 -5.06
N GLN A 66 -1.10 -25.52 -5.42
CA GLN A 66 -1.57 -26.85 -5.81
C GLN A 66 -1.31 -27.16 -7.30
N HIS A 67 -0.94 -26.17 -8.13
CA HIS A 67 -0.92 -26.33 -9.58
C HIS A 67 0.24 -25.56 -10.25
N SER A 68 0.99 -26.21 -11.15
CA SER A 68 2.09 -25.59 -11.91
C SER A 68 1.63 -24.46 -12.84
N TYR A 69 2.36 -23.35 -12.85
CA TYR A 69 1.95 -22.03 -13.37
C TYR A 69 1.82 -21.95 -14.90
N LYS A 70 2.77 -22.53 -15.64
CA LYS A 70 3.03 -22.19 -17.06
C LYS A 70 1.90 -22.54 -18.04
N GLU A 71 1.26 -23.70 -17.88
CA GLU A 71 0.21 -24.16 -18.82
C GLU A 71 -1.22 -23.74 -18.41
N ARG A 72 -1.41 -23.28 -17.18
CA ARG A 72 -2.73 -22.93 -16.65
C ARG A 72 -2.98 -21.44 -16.53
N VAL A 73 -1.98 -20.56 -16.52
CA VAL A 73 -2.24 -19.10 -16.60
C VAL A 73 -3.02 -18.75 -17.87
N HIS A 74 -2.64 -19.31 -19.02
CA HIS A 74 -3.39 -19.13 -20.27
C HIS A 74 -4.83 -19.63 -20.19
N ARG A 75 -5.04 -20.86 -19.70
CA ARG A 75 -6.39 -21.42 -19.50
C ARG A 75 -7.19 -20.59 -18.50
N TRP A 76 -6.60 -20.21 -17.39
CA TRP A 76 -7.21 -19.37 -16.38
C TRP A 76 -7.71 -18.07 -16.99
N VAL A 77 -6.81 -17.30 -17.62
CA VAL A 77 -7.15 -16.00 -18.20
C VAL A 77 -8.22 -16.15 -19.28
N SER A 78 -8.22 -17.25 -20.04
CA SER A 78 -9.28 -17.54 -21.01
C SER A 78 -10.65 -17.77 -20.37
N TYR A 79 -10.71 -18.48 -19.23
CA TYR A 79 -11.97 -18.73 -18.50
C TYR A 79 -12.41 -17.54 -17.64
N HIS A 80 -11.46 -16.74 -17.14
CA HIS A 80 -11.72 -15.62 -16.24
C HIS A 80 -10.94 -14.35 -16.68
N PRO A 81 -11.33 -13.68 -17.77
CA PRO A 81 -10.59 -12.52 -18.28
C PRO A 81 -10.46 -11.36 -17.27
N HIS A 82 -11.44 -11.22 -16.38
CA HIS A 82 -11.48 -10.18 -15.35
C HIS A 82 -10.44 -10.36 -14.23
N THR A 83 -9.87 -11.56 -14.06
CA THR A 83 -8.85 -11.81 -13.02
C THR A 83 -7.43 -11.51 -13.49
N ARG A 84 -7.23 -11.18 -14.77
CA ARG A 84 -5.91 -10.92 -15.37
C ARG A 84 -5.10 -9.89 -14.58
N ASP A 85 -5.68 -8.71 -14.36
CA ASP A 85 -5.03 -7.63 -13.61
C ASP A 85 -4.85 -8.02 -12.13
N ILE A 86 -5.78 -8.78 -11.57
CA ILE A 86 -5.72 -9.23 -10.16
C ILE A 86 -4.55 -10.21 -9.97
N LEU A 87 -4.32 -11.12 -10.92
CA LEU A 87 -3.18 -12.03 -10.92
C LEU A 87 -1.86 -11.26 -10.99
N ALA A 88 -1.76 -10.27 -11.88
CA ALA A 88 -0.56 -9.44 -12.00
C ALA A 88 -0.30 -8.62 -10.72
N LEU A 89 -1.34 -8.03 -10.12
CA LEU A 89 -1.22 -7.29 -8.86
C LEU A 89 -0.85 -8.21 -7.69
N HIS A 90 -1.40 -9.44 -7.65
CA HIS A 90 -1.02 -10.44 -6.64
C HIS A 90 0.45 -10.83 -6.79
N ALA A 91 0.89 -11.12 -8.00
CA ALA A 91 2.28 -11.48 -8.27
C ALA A 91 3.24 -10.34 -7.85
N ALA A 92 2.90 -9.09 -8.15
CA ALA A 92 3.66 -7.93 -7.69
C ALA A 92 3.61 -7.74 -6.17
N TYR A 93 2.49 -8.04 -5.52
CA TYR A 93 2.31 -7.91 -4.07
C TYR A 93 3.14 -8.94 -3.30
N VAL A 94 3.09 -10.20 -3.72
CA VAL A 94 3.80 -11.34 -3.08
C VAL A 94 5.28 -11.38 -3.47
N GLY A 95 5.65 -10.84 -4.63
CA GLY A 95 7.00 -10.94 -5.17
C GLY A 95 7.21 -12.15 -6.09
N ASP A 96 6.14 -12.71 -6.66
CA ASP A 96 6.22 -13.85 -7.57
C ASP A 96 6.65 -13.38 -8.97
N LEU A 97 7.96 -13.33 -9.17
CA LEU A 97 8.56 -12.99 -10.47
C LEU A 97 8.20 -13.97 -11.57
N HIS A 98 8.10 -15.27 -11.26
CA HIS A 98 7.85 -16.27 -12.27
C HIS A 98 6.45 -16.12 -12.87
N LEU A 99 5.44 -15.83 -12.03
CA LEU A 99 4.10 -15.53 -12.48
C LEU A 99 4.05 -14.23 -13.31
N LEU A 100 4.78 -13.18 -12.91
CA LEU A 100 4.87 -11.95 -13.71
C LEU A 100 5.54 -12.16 -15.07
N GLU A 101 6.63 -12.92 -15.13
CA GLU A 101 7.30 -13.29 -16.37
C GLU A 101 6.36 -14.07 -17.30
N CYS A 102 5.62 -15.05 -16.76
CA CYS A 102 4.63 -15.79 -17.53
C CYS A 102 3.53 -14.86 -18.08
N LEU A 103 3.01 -13.94 -17.26
CA LEU A 103 2.00 -12.96 -17.69
C LEU A 103 2.53 -11.99 -18.75
N HIS A 104 3.81 -11.60 -18.66
CA HIS A 104 4.46 -10.74 -19.64
C HIS A 104 4.68 -11.47 -20.98
N GLN A 105 5.23 -12.68 -20.97
CA GLN A 105 5.41 -13.53 -22.16
C GLN A 105 4.09 -13.83 -22.88
N SER A 106 2.99 -13.85 -22.11
CA SER A 106 1.64 -14.08 -22.63
C SER A 106 0.92 -12.81 -23.10
N GLU A 107 1.56 -11.64 -23.05
CA GLU A 107 0.97 -10.33 -23.35
C GLU A 107 -0.28 -9.99 -22.50
N TYR A 108 -0.38 -10.58 -21.31
CA TYR A 108 -1.48 -10.36 -20.37
C TYR A 108 -1.23 -9.20 -19.41
N LEU A 109 -0.04 -8.62 -19.42
CA LEU A 109 0.31 -7.49 -18.56
C LEU A 109 -0.19 -6.17 -19.14
N SER A 110 -1.12 -5.50 -18.46
CA SER A 110 -1.52 -4.15 -18.87
C SER A 110 -0.39 -3.15 -18.57
N PRO A 111 -0.02 -2.26 -19.52
CA PRO A 111 1.03 -1.27 -19.30
C PRO A 111 0.64 -0.19 -18.28
N THR A 112 -0.66 0.06 -18.08
CA THR A 112 -1.17 1.09 -17.16
C THR A 112 -1.44 0.58 -15.74
N LEU A 113 -1.28 -0.72 -15.51
CA LEU A 113 -1.55 -1.32 -14.20
C LEU A 113 -0.51 -0.85 -13.18
N LEU A 114 -0.94 -0.38 -12.01
CA LEU A 114 -0.08 0.23 -10.99
C LEU A 114 0.80 -0.79 -10.24
N LEU A 115 1.60 -1.56 -10.97
CA LEU A 115 2.46 -2.63 -10.45
C LEU A 115 3.62 -2.06 -9.64
N TRP A 116 4.14 -0.89 -10.04
CA TRP A 116 5.18 -0.19 -9.29
C TRP A 116 4.70 0.17 -7.89
N ASP A 117 3.51 0.75 -7.76
CA ASP A 117 2.91 1.11 -6.47
C ASP A 117 2.76 -0.09 -5.56
N VAL A 118 2.32 -1.23 -6.11
CA VAL A 118 2.14 -2.47 -5.34
C VAL A 118 3.47 -3.03 -4.88
N ALA A 119 4.42 -3.19 -5.80
CA ALA A 119 5.75 -3.70 -5.47
C ALA A 119 6.48 -2.80 -4.48
N ALA A 120 6.31 -1.48 -4.61
CA ALA A 120 6.88 -0.50 -3.69
C ALA A 120 6.28 -0.61 -2.28
N SER A 121 4.96 -0.79 -2.20
CA SER A 121 4.27 -0.96 -0.92
C SER A 121 4.75 -2.21 -0.15
N THR A 122 5.24 -3.25 -0.82
CA THR A 122 5.70 -4.50 -0.19
C THR A 122 7.22 -4.69 -0.23
N ASN A 123 7.98 -3.66 -0.61
CA ASN A 123 9.45 -3.70 -0.77
C ASN A 123 9.96 -4.80 -1.72
N GLN A 124 9.22 -5.10 -2.79
CA GLN A 124 9.55 -6.16 -3.73
C GLN A 124 10.54 -5.67 -4.80
N LEU A 125 11.81 -5.49 -4.40
CA LEU A 125 12.89 -5.06 -5.31
C LEU A 125 13.04 -5.93 -6.57
N PRO A 126 12.94 -7.28 -6.51
CA PRO A 126 13.07 -8.09 -7.70
C PRO A 126 11.98 -7.77 -8.73
N VAL A 127 10.75 -7.54 -8.26
CA VAL A 127 9.62 -7.10 -9.11
C VAL A 127 9.90 -5.72 -9.71
N LEU A 128 10.38 -4.76 -8.91
CA LEU A 128 10.74 -3.43 -9.43
C LEU A 128 11.84 -3.51 -10.50
N GLY A 129 12.86 -4.36 -10.31
CA GLY A 129 13.90 -4.65 -11.31
C GLY A 129 13.33 -5.21 -12.60
N PHE A 130 12.40 -6.17 -12.50
CA PHE A 130 11.69 -6.71 -13.66
C PHE A 130 10.87 -5.64 -14.39
N LEU A 131 10.15 -4.78 -13.66
CA LEU A 131 9.35 -3.69 -14.25
C LEU A 131 10.22 -2.69 -15.03
N VAL A 132 11.44 -2.42 -14.55
CA VAL A 132 12.44 -1.62 -15.30
C VAL A 132 12.84 -2.32 -16.59
N GLN A 133 13.15 -3.62 -16.54
CA GLN A 133 13.58 -4.40 -17.71
C GLN A 133 12.53 -4.40 -18.83
N ILE A 134 11.25 -4.48 -18.49
CA ILE A 134 10.15 -4.46 -19.46
C ILE A 134 9.64 -3.04 -19.78
N ASN A 135 10.30 -2.00 -19.25
CA ASN A 135 9.91 -0.60 -19.38
C ASN A 135 8.42 -0.32 -19.04
N HIS A 136 7.96 -0.90 -17.93
CA HIS A 136 6.56 -0.80 -17.50
C HIS A 136 6.24 0.62 -17.02
N THR A 137 5.15 1.22 -17.52
CA THR A 137 4.83 2.64 -17.27
C THR A 137 3.88 2.88 -16.10
N GLY A 138 3.25 1.83 -15.56
CA GLY A 138 2.23 1.88 -14.53
C GLY A 138 2.77 2.16 -13.13
N CYS A 139 3.14 3.42 -12.92
CA CYS A 139 3.58 3.98 -11.65
C CYS A 139 2.83 5.28 -11.38
N SER A 140 2.26 5.44 -10.19
CA SER A 140 1.60 6.67 -9.78
C SER A 140 2.57 7.66 -9.12
N SER A 141 2.18 8.93 -9.04
CA SER A 141 2.90 9.98 -8.30
C SER A 141 3.05 9.68 -6.79
N ARG A 142 2.27 8.72 -6.27
CA ARG A 142 2.26 8.30 -4.87
C ARG A 142 3.03 7.02 -4.58
N SER A 143 3.69 6.41 -5.57
CA SER A 143 4.43 5.16 -5.39
C SER A 143 5.45 5.24 -4.24
N ILE A 144 6.22 6.34 -4.18
CA ILE A 144 7.13 6.62 -3.05
C ILE A 144 6.38 6.77 -1.73
N GLY A 145 5.23 7.45 -1.73
CA GLY A 145 4.38 7.59 -0.54
C GLY A 145 3.87 6.25 -0.02
N TRP A 146 3.49 5.31 -0.90
CA TRP A 146 3.09 3.97 -0.50
C TRP A 146 4.23 3.17 0.11
N ALA A 147 5.43 3.23 -0.49
CA ALA A 147 6.63 2.64 0.10
C ALA A 147 6.96 3.25 1.48
N ALA A 148 6.90 4.57 1.60
CA ALA A 148 7.13 5.29 2.85
C ALA A 148 6.13 4.91 3.95
N SER A 149 4.85 4.73 3.60
CA SER A 149 3.81 4.28 4.55
C SER A 149 4.10 2.93 5.19
N GLN A 150 4.96 2.10 4.56
CA GLN A 150 5.36 0.79 5.05
C GLN A 150 6.80 0.76 5.58
N GLY A 151 7.58 1.83 5.40
CA GLY A 151 9.01 1.89 5.73
C GLY A 151 9.90 1.12 4.75
N SER A 152 9.45 0.97 3.50
CA SER A 152 10.17 0.23 2.44
C SER A 152 11.30 1.09 1.83
N LEU A 153 12.38 1.30 2.59
CA LEU A 153 13.48 2.21 2.22
C LEU A 153 14.13 1.85 0.88
N ASP A 154 14.36 0.56 0.62
CA ASP A 154 15.02 0.14 -0.62
C ASP A 154 14.16 0.44 -1.84
N ALA A 155 12.84 0.21 -1.75
CA ALA A 155 11.92 0.56 -2.81
C ALA A 155 11.88 2.08 -3.07
N ILE A 156 11.95 2.92 -2.02
CA ILE A 156 12.01 4.38 -2.18
C ILE A 156 13.25 4.78 -2.99
N TRP A 157 14.43 4.30 -2.59
CA TRP A 157 15.68 4.57 -3.29
C TRP A 157 15.68 4.03 -4.71
N PHE A 158 15.15 2.81 -4.90
CA PHE A 158 15.05 2.18 -6.20
C PHE A 158 14.20 3.04 -7.14
N ILE A 159 13.02 3.46 -6.71
CA ILE A 159 12.11 4.28 -7.51
C ILE A 159 12.74 5.64 -7.82
N HIS A 160 13.32 6.31 -6.83
CA HIS A 160 13.94 7.62 -7.01
C HIS A 160 15.07 7.58 -8.06
N ASN A 161 15.91 6.54 -8.01
CA ASN A 161 17.05 6.40 -8.91
C ASN A 161 16.67 6.00 -10.35
N HIS A 162 15.57 5.27 -10.54
CA HIS A 162 15.17 4.76 -11.86
C HIS A 162 14.08 5.60 -12.55
N LEU A 163 13.30 6.37 -11.81
CA LEU A 163 12.21 7.22 -12.33
C LEU A 163 12.50 8.70 -12.08
N THR A 164 13.67 9.16 -12.51
CA THR A 164 14.18 10.53 -12.28
C THR A 164 13.40 11.62 -13.03
N ASP A 165 12.70 11.25 -14.10
CA ASP A 165 11.87 12.13 -14.91
C ASP A 165 10.52 12.45 -14.25
N ARG A 166 10.12 11.67 -13.24
CA ARG A 166 8.83 11.81 -12.56
C ARG A 166 8.92 12.70 -11.33
N LYS A 167 8.00 13.66 -11.23
CA LYS A 167 7.76 14.40 -9.99
C LYS A 167 6.87 13.56 -9.09
N PHE A 168 7.41 13.09 -7.98
CA PHE A 168 6.63 12.44 -6.93
C PHE A 168 5.99 13.49 -6.02
N ASP A 169 4.80 13.17 -5.50
CA ASP A 169 4.02 14.13 -4.72
C ASP A 169 4.70 14.43 -3.38
N ALA A 170 4.64 15.70 -2.95
CA ALA A 170 5.05 16.15 -1.61
C ALA A 170 4.31 15.42 -0.46
N ASP A 171 3.22 14.72 -0.79
CA ASP A 171 2.45 13.89 0.15
C ASP A 171 3.23 12.65 0.61
N ALA A 172 4.32 12.28 -0.05
CA ALA A 172 5.19 11.18 0.40
C ALA A 172 5.65 11.34 1.85
N TRP A 173 5.96 12.59 2.26
CA TRP A 173 6.27 12.92 3.65
C TRP A 173 5.14 12.57 4.60
N GLU A 174 3.90 12.93 4.26
CA GLU A 174 2.75 12.66 5.12
C GLU A 174 2.55 11.16 5.34
N PHE A 175 2.68 10.35 4.28
CA PHE A 175 2.57 8.90 4.38
C PHE A 175 3.70 8.28 5.22
N GLY A 176 4.94 8.74 5.08
CA GLY A 176 6.08 8.24 5.86
C GLY A 176 5.99 8.59 7.35
N VAL A 177 5.59 9.82 7.67
CA VAL A 177 5.53 10.32 9.05
C VAL A 177 4.44 9.64 9.87
N GLN A 178 3.41 9.05 9.26
CA GLN A 178 2.40 8.27 10.00
C GLN A 178 3.02 7.19 10.89
N ARG A 179 4.11 6.55 10.45
CA ARG A 179 4.83 5.53 11.24
C ARG A 179 5.73 6.11 12.34
N GLY A 180 6.19 7.35 12.19
CA GLY A 180 7.14 7.98 13.12
C GLY A 180 8.58 7.49 12.98
N ASP A 181 8.89 6.70 11.95
CA ASP A 181 10.21 6.14 11.75
C ASP A 181 11.20 7.19 11.20
N ILE A 182 12.27 7.41 11.96
CA ILE A 182 13.35 8.34 11.61
C ILE A 182 14.06 7.90 10.32
N ALA A 183 14.26 6.60 10.10
CA ALA A 183 14.97 6.12 8.91
C ALA A 183 14.19 6.44 7.62
N THR A 184 12.86 6.26 7.65
CA THR A 184 11.98 6.66 6.56
C THR A 184 11.99 8.18 6.36
N ALA A 185 11.95 8.97 7.44
CA ALA A 185 12.03 10.43 7.35
C ALA A 185 13.37 10.89 6.75
N GLU A 186 14.49 10.31 7.18
CA GLU A 186 15.83 10.56 6.64
C GLU A 186 15.90 10.26 5.14
N CYS A 187 15.36 9.11 4.73
CA CYS A 187 15.29 8.72 3.33
C CYS A 187 14.49 9.74 2.50
N LEU A 188 13.31 10.13 2.96
CA LEU A 188 12.45 11.11 2.28
C LEU A 188 13.11 12.50 2.18
N ILE A 189 13.82 12.94 3.21
CA ILE A 189 14.60 14.19 3.18
C ILE A 189 15.73 14.08 2.14
N ALA A 190 16.43 12.96 2.11
CA ALA A 190 17.58 12.76 1.22
C ALA A 190 17.18 12.75 -0.27
N ILE A 191 15.98 12.25 -0.61
CA ILE A 191 15.44 12.32 -1.97
C ILE A 191 14.76 13.67 -2.30
N GLY A 192 14.76 14.63 -1.37
CA GLY A 192 14.12 15.94 -1.56
C GLY A 192 12.59 15.93 -1.45
N ALA A 193 11.99 14.87 -0.90
CA ALA A 193 10.54 14.73 -0.72
C ALA A 193 10.04 15.34 0.61
N PHE A 194 10.84 16.17 1.28
CA PHE A 194 10.49 16.88 2.50
C PHE A 194 10.18 18.35 2.24
N HIS A 195 9.10 18.85 2.85
CA HIS A 195 8.80 20.27 2.93
C HIS A 195 8.74 20.75 4.38
N PRO A 196 9.53 21.76 4.78
CA PRO A 196 9.57 22.30 6.14
C PRO A 196 8.19 22.63 6.75
N ASN A 197 7.28 23.15 5.92
CA ASN A 197 5.91 23.48 6.34
C ASN A 197 5.08 22.26 6.79
N ARG A 198 5.54 21.04 6.53
CA ARG A 198 4.87 19.79 6.93
C ARG A 198 5.44 19.16 8.21
N ILE A 199 6.33 19.85 8.94
CA ILE A 199 6.85 19.37 10.24
C ILE A 199 5.75 19.13 11.28
N HIS A 200 4.65 19.88 11.22
CA HIS A 200 3.48 19.74 12.09
C HIS A 200 2.82 18.36 12.02
N LEU A 201 3.03 17.60 10.94
CA LEU A 201 2.52 16.23 10.84
C LEU A 201 3.17 15.29 11.87
N ALA A 202 4.43 15.50 12.22
CA ALA A 202 5.08 14.73 13.29
C ALA A 202 4.41 15.00 14.65
N ALA A 203 4.01 16.26 14.90
CA ALA A 203 3.21 16.59 16.06
C ALA A 203 1.82 15.97 16.00
N GLN A 204 1.10 16.09 14.88
CA GLN A 204 -0.23 15.50 14.69
C GLN A 204 -0.29 14.00 15.01
N TYR A 205 0.70 13.23 14.53
CA TYR A 205 0.77 11.78 14.72
C TYR A 205 1.46 11.34 16.04
N ASN A 206 1.76 12.28 16.95
CA ASN A 206 2.38 12.04 18.26
C ASN A 206 3.81 11.47 18.23
N HIS A 207 4.62 11.86 17.25
CA HIS A 207 5.99 11.35 17.10
C HIS A 207 7.02 12.31 17.71
N LEU A 208 7.08 12.34 19.05
CA LEU A 208 8.00 13.22 19.79
C LEU A 208 9.47 13.02 19.38
N GLU A 209 9.94 11.77 19.27
CA GLU A 209 11.33 11.47 18.92
C GLU A 209 11.70 11.98 17.52
N LEU A 210 10.83 11.73 16.53
CA LEU A 210 11.00 12.27 15.18
C LEU A 210 11.00 13.81 15.19
N LEU A 211 10.14 14.42 16.00
CA LEU A 211 10.06 15.87 16.11
C LEU A 211 11.33 16.47 16.73
N VAL A 212 11.85 15.87 17.79
CA VAL A 212 13.15 16.24 18.40
C VAL A 212 14.25 16.14 17.35
N TRP A 213 14.32 15.01 16.64
CA TRP A 213 15.29 14.77 15.58
C TRP A 213 15.21 15.81 14.45
N LEU A 214 14.00 16.21 14.03
CA LEU A 214 13.79 17.25 13.01
C LEU A 214 14.23 18.64 13.49
N ILE A 215 13.87 19.01 14.72
CA ILE A 215 14.18 20.32 15.30
C ILE A 215 15.68 20.47 15.56
N ASP A 216 16.34 19.43 16.06
CA ASP A 216 17.77 19.47 16.38
C ASP A 216 18.65 19.56 15.12
N ARG A 217 18.19 19.06 13.97
CA ARG A 217 18.87 19.20 12.67
C ARG A 217 18.63 20.54 11.99
N GLN A 218 17.91 21.46 12.64
CA GLN A 218 17.57 22.77 12.10
C GLN A 218 16.92 22.72 10.70
N LEU A 219 16.12 21.69 10.41
CA LEU A 219 15.44 21.54 9.12
C LEU A 219 14.26 22.54 8.91
N GLU A 220 14.20 23.60 9.75
CA GLU A 220 13.26 24.73 9.85
C GLU A 220 11.75 24.35 9.88
N ALA A 221 10.85 25.02 10.60
CA ALA A 221 10.78 26.43 11.00
C ALA A 221 10.88 26.64 12.51
N PHE A 222 11.92 27.37 12.93
CA PHE A 222 11.95 28.01 14.25
C PHE A 222 10.69 28.85 14.43
N ASN A 223 10.02 28.67 15.56
CA ASN A 223 8.86 29.46 16.00
C ASN A 223 7.60 29.39 15.12
N ASN A 224 7.42 28.40 14.24
CA ASN A 224 6.13 28.22 13.57
C ASN A 224 5.05 27.83 14.60
N PRO A 225 4.07 28.70 14.90
CA PRO A 225 3.08 28.41 15.94
C PRO A 225 2.13 27.28 15.55
N VAL A 226 2.05 26.95 14.25
CA VAL A 226 1.27 25.80 13.75
C VAL A 226 1.71 24.51 14.43
N LEU A 227 2.97 24.37 14.81
CA LEU A 227 3.48 23.16 15.44
C LEU A 227 2.91 22.93 16.84
N ILE A 228 2.91 23.97 17.70
CA ILE A 228 2.32 23.88 19.05
C ILE A 228 0.78 23.87 18.98
N ASP A 229 0.18 24.64 18.06
CA ASP A 229 -1.26 24.62 17.79
C ASP A 229 -1.72 23.19 17.46
N THR A 230 -1.00 22.52 16.55
CA THR A 230 -1.29 21.15 16.13
C THR A 230 -1.10 20.18 17.30
N ALA A 231 0.03 20.23 18.00
CA ALA A 231 0.26 19.35 19.16
C ALA A 231 -0.85 19.49 20.22
N ALA A 232 -1.31 20.72 20.47
CA ALA A 232 -2.38 21.00 21.42
C ALA A 232 -3.75 20.55 20.90
N ALA A 233 -4.05 20.77 19.63
CA ALA A 233 -5.28 20.32 18.98
C ALA A 233 -5.47 18.80 19.04
N TYR A 234 -4.38 18.03 18.99
CA TYR A 234 -4.43 16.56 19.10
C TYR A 234 -4.15 16.04 20.52
N GLY A 235 -3.92 16.92 21.49
CA GLY A 235 -3.81 16.56 22.90
C GLY A 235 -2.46 15.98 23.32
N HIS A 236 -1.43 16.15 22.50
CA HIS A 236 -0.10 15.56 22.71
C HIS A 236 0.75 16.38 23.69
N LEU A 237 0.45 16.24 24.98
CA LEU A 237 1.03 17.05 26.06
C LEU A 237 2.56 17.04 26.09
N GLU A 238 3.19 15.88 25.89
CA GLU A 238 4.65 15.78 25.97
C GLU A 238 5.33 16.55 24.83
N ILE A 239 4.71 16.58 23.64
CA ILE A 239 5.14 17.44 22.54
C ILE A 239 4.95 18.91 22.90
N VAL A 240 3.78 19.29 23.43
CA VAL A 240 3.52 20.68 23.87
C VAL A 240 4.54 21.14 24.92
N LYS A 241 4.82 20.31 25.93
CA LYS A 241 5.86 20.57 26.93
C LYS A 241 7.21 20.76 26.26
N TYR A 242 7.64 19.83 25.42
CA TYR A 242 8.92 19.92 24.72
C TYR A 242 9.03 21.24 23.93
N LEU A 243 8.01 21.59 23.15
CA LEU A 243 8.00 22.82 22.35
C LEU A 243 8.07 24.09 23.20
N VAL A 244 7.30 24.17 24.30
CA VAL A 244 7.35 25.31 25.22
C VAL A 244 8.73 25.43 25.87
N HIS A 245 9.37 24.33 26.27
CA HIS A 245 10.74 24.34 26.81
C HIS A 245 11.79 24.77 25.77
N ARG A 246 11.54 24.51 24.48
CA ARG A 246 12.39 24.96 23.36
C ARG A 246 12.13 26.42 22.96
N GLY A 247 11.21 27.12 23.63
CA GLY A 247 10.93 28.54 23.39
C GLY A 247 9.85 28.82 22.35
N PHE A 248 9.08 27.81 21.91
CA PHE A 248 7.93 28.05 21.05
C PHE A 248 6.84 28.83 21.82
N PRO A 249 6.15 29.78 21.14
CA PRO A 249 5.19 30.65 21.81
C PRO A 249 3.96 29.85 22.26
N ARG A 250 3.48 30.10 23.48
CA ARG A 250 2.15 29.67 23.90
C ARG A 250 1.11 30.52 23.16
N THR A 251 0.33 29.90 22.30
CA THR A 251 -0.68 30.59 21.49
C THR A 251 -2.06 30.45 22.10
N VAL A 252 -2.90 31.49 21.90
CA VAL A 252 -4.33 31.42 22.22
C VAL A 252 -4.99 30.29 21.41
N ARG A 253 -4.60 30.13 20.15
CA ARG A 253 -5.11 29.08 19.26
C ARG A 253 -4.82 27.66 19.78
N ALA A 254 -3.63 27.39 20.32
CA ALA A 254 -3.34 26.10 20.95
C ALA A 254 -4.28 25.82 22.13
N MET A 255 -4.55 26.84 22.96
CA MET A 255 -5.48 26.72 24.09
C MET A 255 -6.92 26.48 23.62
N ASP A 256 -7.40 27.27 22.64
CA ASP A 256 -8.74 27.14 22.06
C ASP A 256 -8.95 25.76 21.41
N GLN A 257 -7.96 25.27 20.65
CA GLN A 257 -8.04 23.98 19.98
C GLN A 257 -7.98 22.82 20.98
N ALA A 258 -7.14 22.91 22.01
CA ALA A 258 -7.12 21.93 23.10
C ALA A 258 -8.46 21.91 23.86
N MET A 259 -9.06 23.07 24.13
CA MET A 259 -10.39 23.16 24.73
C MET A 259 -11.48 22.57 23.83
N ALA A 260 -11.50 22.94 22.56
CA ALA A 260 -12.49 22.46 21.58
C ALA A 260 -12.45 20.94 21.40
N ASN A 261 -11.27 20.33 21.50
CA ASN A 261 -11.07 18.88 21.41
C ASN A 261 -11.03 18.17 22.78
N ASN A 262 -11.42 18.86 23.86
CA ASN A 262 -11.51 18.32 25.22
C ASN A 262 -10.18 17.77 25.79
N HIS A 263 -9.05 18.37 25.42
CA HIS A 263 -7.71 18.04 25.91
C HIS A 263 -7.33 18.90 27.12
N MET A 264 -8.09 18.74 28.22
CA MET A 264 -7.97 19.57 29.43
C MET A 264 -6.57 19.56 30.06
N HIS A 265 -5.86 18.43 29.96
CA HIS A 265 -4.48 18.29 30.43
C HIS A 265 -3.49 19.19 29.69
N VAL A 266 -3.75 19.51 28.41
CA VAL A 266 -2.96 20.50 27.65
C VAL A 266 -3.34 21.92 28.07
N VAL A 267 -4.63 22.18 28.26
CA VAL A 267 -5.14 23.51 28.68
C VAL A 267 -4.56 23.90 30.04
N GLU A 268 -4.53 22.97 31.00
CA GLU A 268 -3.96 23.18 32.33
C GLU A 268 -2.46 23.53 32.27
N PHE A 269 -1.71 22.91 31.35
CA PHE A 269 -0.30 23.21 31.15
C PHE A 269 -0.04 24.55 30.44
N LEU A 270 -0.89 24.90 29.46
CA LEU A 270 -0.73 26.14 28.68
C LEU A 270 -1.19 27.39 29.42
N ARG A 271 -2.01 27.24 30.46
CA ARG A 271 -2.46 28.30 31.37
C ARG A 271 -1.27 29.02 32.04
#